data_AF-A0A9J6FMC0-F1
#
_entry.id   AF-A0A9J6FMC0-F1
#
_cell.length_a   1.000
_cell.length_b   1.000
_cell.length_c   1.000
_cell.angle_alpha   90.00
_cell.angle_beta   90.00
_cell.angle_gamma   90.00
#
_symmetry.space_group_name_H-M   'P 1'
#
loop_
_entity.id
_entity.type
_entity.pdbx_description
1 polymer ?
#
loop_
_entity_poly.entity_id
_entity_poly.type
_entity_poly.pdbx_seq_one_letter_code
_entity_poly.pdbx_strand_id
1 'polypeptide(L)'
;MKKHELLATVRGVADKVSVQEKDRCVSEGVDCLAGIQEGNRGGKNGELQRIVKYFVDHNLTLLTSDKEGGFVVLPNETFGEKASAAIRKHFKPAGILPKKAKTSAVKKLNELNLESLAKAVKNSDGLELKSLFRCEDT
;
A
#
# COMPACT_ATOMS: atom_id res chain seq x y z
N MET A 1 -20.96 17.93 9.98
CA MET A 1 -21.51 19.15 9.36
C MET A 1 -22.96 18.91 8.98
N LYS A 2 -23.83 19.89 9.23
CA LYS A 2 -25.25 19.83 8.86
C LYS A 2 -25.42 20.11 7.35
N LYS A 3 -26.52 19.65 6.75
CA LYS A 3 -26.77 19.76 5.28
C LYS A 3 -26.65 21.19 4.74
N HIS A 4 -27.09 22.17 5.51
CA HIS A 4 -27.00 23.58 5.12
C HIS A 4 -25.56 24.11 5.16
N GLU A 5 -24.71 23.61 6.05
CA GLU A 5 -23.29 24.00 6.14
C GLU A 5 -22.52 23.50 4.92
N LEU A 6 -22.77 22.25 4.49
CA LEU A 6 -22.14 21.67 3.30
C LEU A 6 -22.56 22.39 2.01
N LEU A 7 -23.85 22.75 1.88
CA LEU A 7 -24.33 23.56 0.76
C LEU A 7 -23.74 24.97 0.77
N ALA A 8 -23.58 25.58 1.94
CA ALA A 8 -22.91 26.87 2.08
C ALA A 8 -21.43 26.78 1.66
N THR A 9 -20.75 25.67 1.97
CA THR A 9 -19.38 25.42 1.51
C THR A 9 -19.31 25.29 -0.01
N VAL A 10 -20.18 24.51 -0.64
CA VAL A 10 -20.24 24.37 -2.12
C VAL A 10 -20.46 25.73 -2.78
N ARG A 11 -21.38 26.54 -2.26
CA ARG A 11 -21.63 27.90 -2.77
C ARG A 11 -20.42 28.82 -2.59
N GLY A 12 -19.76 28.77 -1.42
CA GLY A 12 -18.56 29.57 -1.17
C GLY A 12 -17.35 29.16 -2.03
N VAL A 13 -17.28 27.91 -2.48
CA VAL A 13 -16.29 27.47 -3.48
C VAL A 13 -16.68 27.97 -4.87
N ALA A 14 -17.97 27.89 -5.23
CA ALA A 14 -18.47 28.38 -6.51
C ALA A 14 -18.32 29.91 -6.67
N ASP A 15 -18.31 30.68 -5.57
CA ASP A 15 -18.04 32.12 -5.61
C ASP A 15 -16.59 32.46 -6.01
N LYS A 16 -15.67 31.49 -6.02
CA LYS A 16 -14.27 31.67 -6.40
C LYS A 16 -13.96 31.32 -7.86
N VAL A 17 -14.92 30.75 -8.59
CA VAL A 17 -14.76 30.42 -10.02
C VAL A 17 -15.37 31.50 -10.91
N SER A 18 -15.06 31.43 -12.20
CA SER A 18 -15.58 32.37 -13.20
C SER A 18 -17.11 32.31 -13.26
N VAL A 19 -17.76 33.43 -13.61
CA VAL A 19 -19.24 33.52 -13.68
C VAL A 19 -19.83 32.46 -14.61
N GLN A 20 -19.10 32.09 -15.66
CA GLN A 20 -19.50 31.09 -16.66
C GLN A 20 -19.48 29.66 -16.10
N GLU A 21 -18.63 29.37 -15.12
CA GLU A 21 -18.46 28.04 -14.53
C GLU A 21 -19.20 27.87 -13.20
N LYS A 22 -19.73 28.96 -12.65
CA LYS A 22 -20.36 29.00 -11.34
C LYS A 22 -21.52 28.03 -11.21
N ASP A 23 -22.43 28.03 -12.18
CA ASP A 23 -23.60 27.13 -12.17
C ASP A 23 -23.20 25.67 -12.28
N ARG A 24 -22.18 25.38 -13.10
CA ARG A 24 -21.61 24.04 -13.24
C ARG A 24 -20.96 23.58 -11.93
N CYS A 25 -20.16 24.43 -11.29
CA CYS A 25 -19.51 24.15 -10.01
C CYS A 25 -20.52 23.88 -8.89
N VAL A 26 -21.62 24.66 -8.83
CA VAL A 26 -22.71 24.41 -7.88
C VAL A 26 -23.41 23.08 -8.18
N SER A 27 -23.73 22.80 -9.44
CA SER A 27 -24.40 21.54 -9.84
C SER A 27 -23.55 20.33 -9.46
N GLU A 28 -22.29 20.29 -9.87
CA GLU A 28 -21.37 19.19 -9.58
C GLU A 28 -21.17 19.03 -8.07
N GLY A 29 -21.04 20.13 -7.31
CA GLY A 29 -20.92 20.08 -5.86
C GLY A 29 -22.18 19.55 -5.17
N VAL A 30 -23.37 19.90 -5.66
CA VAL A 30 -24.64 19.37 -5.15
C VAL A 30 -24.80 17.89 -5.48
N ASP A 31 -24.41 17.46 -6.68
CA ASP A 31 -24.44 16.06 -7.11
C ASP A 31 -23.49 15.20 -6.26
N CYS A 32 -22.28 15.71 -5.96
CA CYS A 32 -21.37 15.06 -5.01
C CYS A 32 -22.00 14.93 -3.61
N LEU A 33 -22.69 15.96 -3.11
CA LEU A 33 -23.38 15.91 -1.81
C LEU A 33 -24.57 14.94 -1.82
N ALA A 34 -25.28 14.82 -2.94
CA ALA A 34 -26.34 13.84 -3.11
C ALA A 34 -25.79 12.41 -3.10
N GLY A 35 -24.67 12.16 -3.79
CA GLY A 35 -23.96 10.88 -3.76
C GLY A 35 -23.44 10.50 -2.37
N ILE A 36 -23.01 11.47 -1.56
CA ILE A 36 -22.62 11.24 -0.15
C ILE A 36 -23.86 10.88 0.70
N GLN A 37 -25.02 11.46 0.43
CA GLN A 37 -26.28 11.10 1.11
C GLN A 37 -26.75 9.69 0.74
N GLU A 38 -26.60 9.28 -0.52
CA GLU A 38 -26.87 7.91 -0.95
C GLU A 38 -25.81 6.91 -0.46
N GLY A 39 -24.58 7.38 -0.24
CA GLY A 39 -23.48 6.64 0.38
C GLY A 39 -23.64 6.38 1.87
N ASN A 40 -24.59 7.05 2.54
CA ASN A 40 -24.95 6.75 3.94
C ASN A 40 -26.06 5.70 4.09
N ARG A 41 -26.41 4.99 2.99
CA ARG A 41 -27.05 3.67 3.12
C ARG A 41 -26.00 2.72 3.70
N GLY A 42 -26.17 2.34 4.97
CA GLY A 42 -25.40 1.30 5.65
C GLY A 42 -25.53 -0.12 5.05
N GLY A 43 -25.45 -0.27 3.73
CA GLY A 43 -25.65 -1.52 3.00
C GLY A 43 -24.40 -2.06 2.30
N LYS A 44 -23.51 -1.21 1.76
CA LYS A 44 -22.36 -1.70 0.96
C LYS A 44 -21.11 -2.04 1.77
N ASN A 45 -20.84 -1.28 2.84
CA ASN A 45 -19.73 -1.62 3.73
C ASN A 45 -20.05 -2.78 4.68
N GLY A 46 -21.34 -3.00 5.02
CA GLY A 46 -21.72 -4.09 5.91
C GLY A 46 -21.48 -5.48 5.30
N GLU A 47 -21.76 -5.63 4.00
CA GLU A 47 -21.52 -6.90 3.30
C GLU A 47 -20.02 -7.18 3.13
N LEU A 48 -19.25 -6.17 2.68
CA LEU A 48 -17.80 -6.31 2.59
C LEU A 48 -17.17 -6.57 3.96
N GLN A 49 -17.63 -5.89 5.02
CA GLN A 49 -17.16 -6.14 6.39
C GLN A 49 -17.50 -7.55 6.87
N ARG A 50 -18.67 -8.10 6.52
CA ARG A 50 -19.01 -9.50 6.83
C ARG A 50 -18.10 -10.47 6.10
N ILE A 51 -17.80 -10.22 4.83
CA ILE A 51 -16.86 -11.03 4.05
C ILE A 51 -15.46 -10.95 4.65
N VAL A 52 -14.96 -9.75 4.94
CA VAL A 52 -13.65 -9.56 5.58
C VAL A 52 -13.61 -10.26 6.94
N LYS A 53 -14.65 -10.09 7.76
CA LYS A 53 -14.76 -10.77 9.06
C LYS A 53 -14.75 -12.29 8.89
N TYR A 54 -15.49 -12.82 7.91
CA TYR A 54 -15.50 -14.26 7.63
C TYR A 54 -14.10 -14.77 7.29
N PHE A 55 -13.35 -14.06 6.44
CA PHE A 55 -11.98 -14.43 6.09
C PHE A 55 -11.04 -14.40 7.30
N VAL A 56 -11.16 -13.39 8.16
CA VAL A 56 -10.38 -13.30 9.41
C VAL A 56 -10.74 -14.44 10.36
N ASP A 57 -12.03 -14.66 10.62
CA ASP A 57 -12.53 -15.66 11.56
C ASP A 57 -12.15 -17.10 11.12
N HIS A 58 -11.96 -17.33 9.81
CA HIS A 58 -11.60 -18.64 9.24
C HIS A 58 -10.14 -18.73 8.77
N ASN A 59 -9.31 -17.73 9.09
CA ASN A 59 -7.89 -17.70 8.73
C ASN A 59 -7.64 -17.91 7.22
N LEU A 60 -8.41 -17.21 6.38
CA LEU A 60 -8.36 -17.32 4.91
C LEU A 60 -7.64 -16.13 4.27
N THR A 61 -6.88 -16.40 3.20
CA THR A 61 -6.22 -15.42 2.33
C THR A 61 -6.94 -15.35 0.99
N LEU A 62 -7.18 -14.13 0.49
CA LEU A 62 -7.61 -13.89 -0.88
C LEU A 62 -6.41 -13.53 -1.76
N LEU A 63 -6.28 -14.18 -2.91
CA LEU A 63 -5.19 -13.95 -3.87
C LEU A 63 -5.77 -13.70 -5.25
N THR A 64 -5.08 -12.90 -6.05
CA THR A 64 -5.43 -12.73 -7.48
C THR A 64 -4.91 -13.93 -8.27
N SER A 65 -5.78 -14.52 -9.09
CA SER A 65 -5.40 -15.57 -10.04
C SER A 65 -4.63 -14.95 -11.20
N ASP A 66 -3.50 -15.57 -11.56
CA ASP A 66 -2.69 -15.18 -12.73
C ASP A 66 -3.39 -15.51 -14.05
N LYS A 67 -4.32 -16.48 -14.02
CA LYS A 67 -5.14 -16.87 -15.16
C LYS A 67 -6.57 -16.36 -14.96
N GLU A 68 -7.03 -15.60 -15.95
CA GLU A 68 -8.43 -15.19 -16.15
C GLU A 68 -9.00 -14.12 -15.21
N GLY A 69 -8.16 -13.38 -14.47
CA GLY A 69 -8.62 -12.23 -13.67
C GLY A 69 -9.54 -12.60 -12.50
N GLY A 70 -9.55 -13.86 -12.09
CA GLY A 70 -10.30 -14.36 -10.94
C GLY A 70 -9.55 -14.17 -9.61
N PHE A 71 -10.19 -14.64 -8.53
CA PHE A 71 -9.59 -14.70 -7.20
C PHE A 71 -9.53 -16.15 -6.70
N VAL A 72 -8.52 -16.46 -5.91
CA VAL A 72 -8.36 -17.74 -5.22
C VAL A 72 -8.40 -17.49 -3.73
N VAL A 73 -9.20 -18.29 -3.02
CA VAL A 73 -9.26 -18.29 -1.55
C VAL A 73 -8.49 -19.50 -1.04
N LEU A 74 -7.55 -19.29 -0.13
CA LEU A 74 -6.77 -20.36 0.50
C LEU A 74 -6.77 -20.20 2.02
N PRO A 75 -6.68 -21.29 2.80
CA PRO A 75 -6.26 -21.19 4.19
C PRO A 75 -4.87 -20.56 4.30
N ASN A 76 -4.63 -19.74 5.33
CA ASN A 76 -3.35 -19.06 5.56
C ASN A 76 -2.17 -20.04 5.64
N GLU A 77 -2.37 -21.23 6.22
CA GLU A 77 -1.34 -22.28 6.28
C GLU A 77 -0.91 -22.73 4.88
N THR A 78 -1.88 -23.09 4.04
CA THR A 78 -1.64 -23.50 2.65
C THR A 78 -1.05 -22.35 1.82
N PHE A 79 -1.47 -21.11 2.07
CA PHE A 79 -0.88 -19.95 1.45
C PHE A 79 0.61 -19.81 1.81
N GLY A 80 0.95 -19.90 3.10
CA GLY A 80 2.33 -19.80 3.58
C GLY A 80 3.26 -20.87 2.97
N GLU A 81 2.78 -22.11 2.89
CA GLU A 81 3.50 -23.21 2.24
C GLU A 81 3.74 -22.95 0.75
N LYS A 82 2.69 -22.55 0.02
CA LYS A 82 2.78 -22.28 -1.43
C LYS A 82 3.63 -21.05 -1.73
N ALA A 83 3.50 -19.99 -0.93
CA ALA A 83 4.32 -18.79 -1.05
C ALA A 83 5.79 -19.12 -0.81
N SER A 84 6.10 -19.87 0.25
CA SER A 84 7.46 -20.33 0.55
C SER A 84 8.03 -21.21 -0.56
N ALA A 85 7.23 -22.14 -1.10
CA ALA A 85 7.64 -22.98 -2.23
C ALA A 85 7.91 -22.16 -3.50
N ALA A 86 7.05 -21.18 -3.81
CA ALA A 86 7.24 -20.27 -4.93
C ALA A 86 8.51 -19.43 -4.76
N ILE A 87 8.76 -18.89 -3.56
CA ILE A 87 10.00 -18.17 -3.24
C ILE A 87 11.21 -19.08 -3.48
N ARG A 88 11.23 -20.28 -2.91
CA ARG A 88 12.36 -21.22 -3.09
C ARG A 88 12.57 -21.65 -4.56
N LYS A 89 11.49 -21.74 -5.34
CA LYS A 89 11.54 -22.09 -6.77
C LYS A 89 12.15 -20.99 -7.61
N HIS A 90 11.80 -19.73 -7.33
CA HIS A 90 12.16 -18.59 -8.18
C HIS A 90 13.34 -17.76 -7.66
N PHE A 91 13.63 -17.86 -6.36
CA PHE A 91 14.69 -17.11 -5.72
C PHE A 91 15.77 -18.05 -5.18
N LYS A 92 17.02 -17.70 -5.45
CA LYS A 92 18.18 -18.36 -4.85
C LYS A 92 18.61 -17.57 -3.61
N PRO A 93 19.00 -18.25 -2.52
CA PRO A 93 19.61 -17.58 -1.39
C PRO A 93 20.80 -16.74 -1.87
N ALA A 94 20.84 -15.46 -1.50
CA ALA A 94 21.97 -14.61 -1.82
C ALA A 94 23.21 -15.16 -1.10
N GLY A 95 24.15 -15.75 -1.85
CA GLY A 95 25.41 -16.27 -1.30
C GLY A 95 26.36 -15.16 -0.79
N ILE A 96 26.01 -13.89 -1.03
CA ILE A 96 26.79 -12.75 -0.58
C ILE A 96 26.25 -12.32 0.78
N LEU A 97 27.00 -12.65 1.83
CA LEU A 97 26.79 -12.09 3.16
C LEU A 97 26.79 -10.55 3.07
N PRO A 98 25.84 -9.85 3.69
CA PRO A 98 25.79 -8.39 3.69
C PRO A 98 27.11 -7.73 4.11
N LYS A 99 27.86 -8.39 5.01
CA LYS A 99 29.22 -7.98 5.40
C LYS A 99 30.20 -7.94 4.22
N LYS A 100 30.19 -8.99 3.36
CA LYS A 100 31.05 -9.06 2.16
C LYS A 100 30.62 -8.03 1.11
N ALA A 101 29.32 -7.83 0.93
CA ALA A 101 28.79 -6.79 0.05
C ALA A 101 29.23 -5.39 0.52
N LYS A 102 29.13 -5.11 1.82
CA LYS A 102 29.56 -3.86 2.44
C LYS A 102 31.05 -3.61 2.25
N THR A 103 31.90 -4.61 2.51
CA THR A 103 33.34 -4.49 2.27
C THR A 103 33.66 -4.23 0.80
N SER A 104 32.97 -4.91 -0.13
CA SER A 104 33.14 -4.70 -1.57
C SER A 104 32.69 -3.31 -2.02
N ALA A 105 31.61 -2.78 -1.43
CA ALA A 105 31.10 -1.44 -1.71
C ALA A 105 32.08 -0.38 -1.21
N VAL A 106 32.56 -0.50 0.03
CA VAL A 106 33.58 0.41 0.60
C VAL A 106 34.87 0.37 -0.23
N LYS A 107 35.30 -0.80 -0.69
CA LYS A 107 36.46 -0.94 -1.57
C LYS A 107 36.27 -0.16 -2.88
N LYS A 108 35.14 -0.33 -3.57
CA LYS A 108 34.82 0.43 -4.80
C LYS A 108 34.72 1.95 -4.56
N LEU A 109 34.15 2.37 -3.44
CA LEU A 109 34.04 3.80 -3.10
C LEU A 109 35.41 4.43 -2.85
N ASN A 110 36.34 3.69 -2.23
CA ASN A 110 37.72 4.14 -2.07
C ASN A 110 38.47 4.19 -3.42
N GLU A 111 38.27 3.21 -4.31
CA GLU A 111 38.84 3.22 -5.67
C GLU A 111 38.37 4.43 -6.50
N LEU A 112 37.16 4.94 -6.22
CA LEU A 112 36.58 6.13 -6.87
C LEU A 112 36.88 7.45 -6.14
N ASN A 113 37.74 7.44 -5.11
CA ASN A 113 38.06 8.61 -4.26
C ASN A 113 36.84 9.25 -3.57
N LEU A 114 35.80 8.46 -3.28
CA LEU A 114 34.58 8.90 -2.58
C LEU A 114 34.69 8.64 -1.07
N GLU A 115 35.69 9.21 -0.40
CA GLU A 115 36.04 8.88 0.98
C GLU A 115 34.95 9.21 2.01
N SER A 116 34.24 10.33 1.82
CA SER A 116 33.13 10.74 2.70
C SER A 116 31.98 9.72 2.65
N LEU A 117 31.67 9.24 1.45
CA LEU A 117 30.64 8.23 1.22
C LEU A 117 31.10 6.84 1.71
N ALA A 118 32.37 6.50 1.52
CA ALA A 118 32.96 5.26 2.04
C ALA A 118 32.89 5.21 3.58
N LYS A 119 33.16 6.33 4.27
CA LYS A 119 33.01 6.46 5.73
C LYS A 119 31.56 6.35 6.17
N ALA A 120 30.63 7.00 5.46
CA ALA A 120 29.20 6.91 5.76
C ALA A 120 28.68 5.47 5.62
N VAL A 121 29.03 4.79 4.52
CA VAL A 121 28.66 3.38 4.29
C VAL A 121 29.34 2.46 5.30
N LYS A 122 30.61 2.70 5.67
CA LYS A 122 31.29 1.90 6.70
C LYS A 122 30.61 2.00 8.05
N ASN A 123 30.13 3.20 8.41
CA ASN A 123 29.52 3.50 9.70
C ASN A 123 28.00 3.24 9.74
N SER A 124 27.34 2.90 8.62
CA SER A 124 25.95 2.51 8.66
C SER A 124 25.80 1.16 9.36
N ASP A 125 25.10 1.14 10.48
CA ASP A 125 24.66 -0.11 11.09
C ASP A 125 23.67 -0.74 10.11
N GLY A 126 23.80 -2.05 9.83
CA GLY A 126 23.01 -2.78 8.81
C GLY A 126 21.50 -2.88 9.10
N LEU A 127 20.94 -1.88 9.76
CA LEU A 127 19.57 -1.65 10.14
C LEU A 127 18.67 -1.35 8.94
N GLU A 128 19.19 -0.79 7.84
CA GLU A 128 18.37 -0.47 6.66
C GLU A 128 17.86 -1.73 5.95
N LEU A 129 18.61 -2.83 5.98
CA LEU A 129 18.15 -4.12 5.47
C LEU A 129 17.29 -4.88 6.49
N LYS A 130 17.51 -4.68 7.80
CA LYS A 130 16.67 -5.28 8.84
C LYS A 130 15.26 -4.69 8.87
N SER A 131 15.08 -3.40 8.55
CA SER A 131 13.75 -2.80 8.44
C SER A 131 12.98 -3.27 7.21
N LEU A 132 13.68 -3.60 6.12
CA LEU A 132 13.09 -4.10 4.87
C LEU A 132 12.79 -5.60 4.89
N PHE A 133 13.60 -6.39 5.60
CA PHE A 133 13.51 -7.86 5.62
C PHE A 133 13.28 -8.43 7.02
N ARG A 134 12.47 -7.76 7.87
CA ARG A 134 11.90 -8.40 9.06
C ARG A 134 11.02 -9.57 8.62
N CYS A 135 11.63 -10.72 8.42
CA CYS A 135 10.98 -12.01 8.54
C CYS A 135 10.95 -12.26 10.04
N GLU A 136 9.79 -12.10 10.67
CA GLU A 136 9.58 -12.65 12.01
C GLU A 136 9.58 -14.17 11.84
N ASP A 137 10.69 -14.80 12.20
CA ASP A 137 10.75 -16.25 12.36
C ASP A 137 9.94 -16.61 13.61
N THR A 138 8.71 -17.08 13.40
CA THR A 138 7.94 -17.91 14.35
C THR A 138 7.75 -19.29 13.78
#